data_AF-A0A379TDZ4-F1
#
_entry.id   AF-A0A379TDZ4-F1
#
_cell.length_a   1.000
_cell.length_b   1.000
_cell.length_c   1.000
_cell.angle_alpha   90.00
_cell.angle_beta   90.00
_cell.angle_gamma   90.00
#
_symmetry.space_group_name_H-M   'P 1'
#
loop_
_entity.id
_entity.type
_entity.pdbx_description
1 polymer ?
#
loop_
_entity_poly.entity_id
_entity_poly.type
_entity_poly.pdbx_seq_one_letter_code
_entity_poly.pdbx_strand_id
1 'polypeptide(L)'
;MANHLGTVHHEIHFTVQEGLDAIRDVIYHIETYDVTTIRASTPMYLMSRKIKAMGIKMVLSGEGSDEVFGGYLYFHKAPNAKELHEETVRKLQALHMYDCARANKAMSAWGVEARVPFLDKKFLDVAMCINPQDKMCGQRQNGKARTARVF
;
A
#
# COMPACT_ATOMS: atom_id res chain seq x y z
N MET A 1 16.39 7.32 1.02
CA MET A 1 16.25 5.88 1.32
C MET A 1 17.22 5.05 0.50
N ALA A 2 17.11 5.03 -0.84
CA ALA A 2 18.00 4.24 -1.70
C ALA A 2 19.50 4.41 -1.40
N ASN A 3 19.99 5.65 -1.35
CA ASN A 3 21.41 5.94 -1.02
C ASN A 3 21.80 5.49 0.39
N HIS A 4 20.86 5.56 1.35
CA HIS A 4 21.12 5.17 2.74
C HIS A 4 21.25 3.65 2.88
N LEU A 5 20.45 2.88 2.12
CA LEU A 5 20.49 1.42 2.10
C LEU A 5 21.49 0.84 1.09
N GLY A 6 22.09 1.67 0.23
CA GLY A 6 23.02 1.21 -0.81
C GLY A 6 22.37 0.33 -1.89
N THR A 7 21.08 0.49 -2.16
CA THR A 7 20.36 -0.30 -3.17
C THR A 7 20.66 0.19 -4.59
N VAL A 8 20.70 -0.72 -5.57
CA VAL A 8 20.64 -0.34 -7.00
C VAL A 8 19.24 0.21 -7.28
N HIS A 9 19.14 1.54 -7.39
CA HIS A 9 17.87 2.23 -7.53
C HIS A 9 17.52 2.49 -8.99
N HIS A 10 16.28 2.18 -9.36
CA HIS A 10 15.74 2.42 -10.68
C HIS A 10 14.61 3.42 -10.59
N GLU A 11 14.86 4.66 -10.99
CA GLU A 11 13.83 5.68 -11.09
C GLU A 11 13.05 5.49 -12.39
N ILE A 12 11.75 5.27 -12.28
CA ILE A 12 10.87 4.98 -13.41
C ILE A 12 9.97 6.19 -13.66
N HIS A 13 10.27 6.93 -14.72
CA HIS A 13 9.42 8.01 -15.19
C HIS A 13 8.36 7.49 -16.17
N PHE A 14 7.19 8.11 -16.11
CA PHE A 14 6.15 8.03 -17.14
C PHE A 14 5.56 9.42 -17.34
N THR A 15 5.05 9.68 -18.52
CA THR A 15 4.38 10.92 -18.89
C THR A 15 2.88 10.84 -18.60
N VAL A 16 2.22 11.99 -18.50
CA VAL A 16 0.75 12.03 -18.38
C VAL A 16 0.09 11.30 -19.55
N GLN A 17 0.61 11.45 -20.77
CA GLN A 17 0.06 10.78 -21.95
C GLN A 17 0.18 9.25 -21.85
N GLU A 18 1.33 8.72 -21.45
CA GLU A 18 1.47 7.27 -21.20
C GLU A 18 0.50 6.77 -20.12
N GLY A 19 0.24 7.60 -19.10
CA GLY A 19 -0.78 7.31 -18.09
C GLY A 19 -2.19 7.25 -18.69
N LEU A 20 -2.56 8.24 -19.51
CA LEU A 20 -3.87 8.31 -20.17
C LEU A 20 -4.09 7.13 -21.13
N ASP A 21 -3.08 6.81 -21.93
CA ASP A 21 -3.13 5.73 -22.91
C ASP A 21 -3.26 4.35 -22.22
N ALA A 22 -2.69 4.19 -21.02
CA ALA A 22 -2.76 2.97 -20.25
C ALA A 22 -4.10 2.75 -19.51
N ILE A 23 -4.96 3.77 -19.36
CA ILE A 23 -6.17 3.68 -18.51
C ILE A 23 -7.07 2.51 -18.89
N ARG A 24 -7.27 2.28 -20.19
CA ARG A 24 -8.15 1.20 -20.66
C ARG A 24 -7.61 -0.17 -20.27
N ASP A 25 -6.32 -0.40 -20.46
CA ASP A 25 -5.67 -1.67 -20.12
C ASP A 25 -5.62 -1.86 -18.60
N VAL A 26 -5.39 -0.78 -17.85
CA VAL A 26 -5.45 -0.81 -16.38
C VAL A 26 -6.85 -1.24 -15.91
N ILE A 27 -7.92 -0.64 -16.44
CA ILE A 27 -9.29 -1.05 -16.08
C ILE A 27 -9.52 -2.52 -16.43
N TYR A 28 -9.07 -2.96 -17.61
CA TYR A 28 -9.17 -4.36 -18.04
C TYR A 28 -8.47 -5.31 -17.06
N HIS A 29 -7.25 -4.99 -16.64
CA HIS A 29 -6.47 -5.85 -15.75
C HIS A 29 -6.94 -5.82 -14.30
N ILE A 30 -7.36 -4.66 -13.77
CA ILE A 30 -7.80 -4.55 -12.37
C ILE A 30 -9.24 -5.02 -12.19
N GLU A 31 -10.06 -4.91 -13.24
CA GLU A 31 -11.48 -5.29 -13.26
C GLU A 31 -12.32 -4.48 -12.26
N THR A 32 -12.06 -3.17 -12.18
CA THR A 32 -12.83 -2.23 -11.34
C THR A 32 -13.01 -0.89 -12.04
N TYR A 33 -14.04 -0.16 -11.61
CA TYR A 33 -14.31 1.23 -12.00
C TYR A 33 -14.06 2.22 -10.85
N ASP A 34 -13.56 1.77 -9.70
CA ASP A 34 -13.26 2.66 -8.58
C ASP A 34 -12.14 3.65 -8.95
N VAL A 35 -12.46 4.94 -8.80
CA VAL A 35 -11.58 6.04 -9.22
C VAL A 35 -10.27 6.03 -8.45
N THR A 36 -10.31 5.74 -7.14
CA THR A 36 -9.12 5.72 -6.28
C THR A 36 -8.18 4.59 -6.71
N THR A 37 -8.75 3.42 -6.97
CA THR A 37 -8.01 2.23 -7.39
C THR A 37 -7.39 2.43 -8.76
N ILE A 38 -8.12 2.95 -9.76
CA ILE A 38 -7.57 3.19 -11.11
C ILE A 38 -6.41 4.20 -11.06
N ARG A 39 -6.59 5.31 -10.32
CA ARG A 39 -5.55 6.33 -10.16
C ARG A 39 -4.26 5.76 -9.58
N ALA A 40 -4.34 4.91 -8.57
CA ALA A 40 -3.17 4.28 -7.95
C ALA A 40 -2.60 3.12 -8.80
N SER A 41 -3.45 2.39 -9.52
CA SER A 41 -3.03 1.21 -10.30
C SER A 41 -2.28 1.57 -11.58
N THR A 42 -2.60 2.71 -12.20
CA THR A 42 -1.97 3.14 -13.46
C THR A 42 -0.44 3.28 -13.37
N PRO A 43 0.13 4.03 -12.41
CA PRO A 43 1.58 4.08 -12.26
C PRO A 43 2.18 2.72 -11.87
N MET A 44 1.49 1.93 -11.03
CA MET A 44 1.96 0.60 -10.61
C MET A 44 2.05 -0.38 -11.79
N TYR A 45 1.06 -0.33 -12.70
CA TYR A 45 1.04 -1.09 -13.94
C TYR A 45 2.22 -0.72 -14.85
N LEU A 46 2.46 0.58 -15.07
CA LEU A 46 3.57 1.07 -15.87
C LEU A 46 4.93 0.74 -15.25
N MET A 47 5.03 0.80 -13.91
CA MET A 47 6.22 0.39 -13.16
C MET A 47 6.49 -1.11 -13.33
N SER A 48 5.46 -1.95 -13.19
CA SER A 48 5.58 -3.40 -13.36
C SER A 48 6.11 -3.79 -14.74
N ARG A 49 5.65 -3.10 -15.80
CA ARG A 49 6.17 -3.28 -17.17
C ARG A 49 7.69 -3.12 -17.24
N LYS A 50 8.23 -2.06 -16.62
CA LYS A 50 9.68 -1.81 -16.62
C LYS A 50 10.43 -2.80 -15.72
N ILE A 51 9.85 -3.17 -14.57
CA ILE A 51 10.40 -4.21 -13.69
C ILE A 51 10.58 -5.53 -14.45
N LYS A 52 9.55 -5.94 -15.20
CA LYS A 52 9.61 -7.13 -16.03
C LYS A 52 10.68 -7.04 -17.13
N ALA A 53 10.78 -5.89 -17.79
CA ALA A 53 11.79 -5.66 -18.84
C ALA A 53 13.23 -5.75 -18.29
N MET A 54 13.44 -5.47 -17.00
CA MET A 54 14.72 -5.67 -16.32
C MET A 54 14.98 -7.13 -15.92
N GLY A 55 14.04 -8.05 -16.20
CA GLY A 55 14.16 -9.47 -15.86
C GLY A 55 13.77 -9.83 -14.43
N ILE A 56 13.33 -8.85 -13.63
CA ILE A 56 12.87 -9.07 -12.25
C ILE A 56 11.48 -9.71 -12.29
N LYS A 57 11.30 -10.79 -11.53
CA LYS A 57 10.06 -11.57 -11.49
C LYS A 57 9.27 -11.42 -10.19
N MET A 58 9.88 -10.84 -9.14
CA MET A 58 9.25 -10.68 -7.83
C MET A 58 9.73 -9.41 -7.15
N VAL A 59 8.82 -8.70 -6.46
CA VAL A 59 9.12 -7.53 -5.63
C VAL A 59 8.39 -7.59 -4.29
N LEU A 60 8.93 -6.90 -3.29
CA LEU A 60 8.29 -6.68 -1.99
C LEU A 60 7.60 -5.31 -2.00
N SER A 61 6.37 -5.28 -1.48
CA SER A 61 5.56 -4.06 -1.35
C SER A 61 5.12 -3.83 0.10
N GLY A 62 4.91 -2.55 0.45
CA GLY A 62 4.49 -2.11 1.78
C GLY A 62 2.98 -2.10 2.02
N GLU A 63 2.18 -2.61 1.08
CA GLU A 63 0.72 -2.70 1.19
C GLU A 63 0.31 -3.43 2.47
N GLY A 64 -0.77 -2.96 3.13
CA GLY A 64 -1.24 -3.48 4.39
C GLY A 64 -0.73 -2.74 5.63
N SER A 65 0.35 -1.97 5.52
CA SER A 65 0.91 -1.24 6.67
C SER A 65 -0.08 -0.24 7.27
N ASP A 66 -0.74 0.56 6.44
CA ASP A 66 -1.65 1.61 6.91
C ASP A 66 -2.92 1.02 7.52
N GLU A 67 -3.40 -0.12 7.02
CA GLU A 67 -4.57 -0.83 7.50
C GLU A 67 -4.28 -1.56 8.81
N VAL A 68 -3.06 -2.08 9.00
CA VAL A 68 -2.64 -2.70 10.26
C VAL A 68 -2.40 -1.65 11.36
N PHE A 69 -1.78 -0.52 11.03
CA PHE A 69 -1.31 0.45 12.03
C PHE A 69 -2.12 1.75 12.13
N GLY A 70 -3.16 1.92 11.31
CA GLY A 70 -3.94 3.15 11.29
C GLY A 70 -3.19 4.33 10.68
N GLY A 71 -2.46 4.11 9.59
CA GLY A 71 -1.54 5.10 9.01
C GLY A 71 -2.21 6.20 8.17
N TYR A 72 -3.46 6.02 7.76
CA TYR A 72 -4.18 7.05 7.01
C TYR A 72 -4.50 8.29 7.85
N LEU A 73 -4.47 9.46 7.23
CA LEU A 73 -4.69 10.75 7.90
C LEU A 73 -6.01 10.84 8.68
N TYR A 74 -7.04 10.09 8.30
CA TYR A 74 -8.33 10.12 9.01
C TYR A 74 -8.29 9.40 10.37
N PHE A 75 -7.33 8.50 10.62
CA PHE A 75 -7.13 7.88 11.94
C PHE A 75 -6.71 8.87 13.01
N HIS A 76 -6.16 10.04 12.63
CA HIS A 76 -5.95 11.16 13.57
C HIS A 76 -7.24 11.67 14.21
N LYS A 77 -8.39 11.40 13.59
CA LYS A 77 -9.72 11.79 14.09
C LYS A 77 -10.46 10.62 14.73
N ALA A 78 -9.78 9.48 14.96
CA ALA A 78 -10.38 8.35 15.67
C ALA A 78 -10.82 8.79 17.08
N PRO A 79 -12.09 8.56 17.48
CA PRO A 79 -12.58 9.01 18.78
C PRO A 79 -11.84 8.39 19.97
N ASN A 80 -11.44 7.13 19.84
CA ASN A 80 -10.75 6.37 20.88
C ASN A 80 -10.06 5.13 20.26
N ALA A 81 -9.26 4.41 21.07
CA ALA A 81 -8.50 3.25 20.63
C ALA A 81 -9.36 2.06 20.15
N LYS A 82 -10.57 1.91 20.69
CA LYS A 82 -11.50 0.86 20.28
C LYS A 82 -12.00 1.11 18.85
N GLU A 83 -12.48 2.31 18.57
CA GLU A 83 -12.92 2.72 17.23
C GLU A 83 -11.78 2.63 16.20
N LEU A 84 -10.54 2.98 16.60
CA LEU A 84 -9.36 2.76 15.75
C LEU A 84 -9.17 1.28 15.42
N HIS A 85 -9.21 0.41 16.44
CA HIS A 85 -9.02 -1.03 16.25
C HIS A 85 -10.10 -1.63 15.34
N GLU A 86 -11.37 -1.32 15.60
CA GLU A 86 -12.51 -1.79 14.80
C GLU A 86 -12.37 -1.35 13.34
N GLU A 87 -11.94 -0.11 13.09
CA GLU A 87 -11.69 0.40 11.74
C GLU A 87 -10.49 -0.29 11.07
N THR A 88 -9.38 -0.54 11.78
CA THR A 88 -8.25 -1.31 11.22
C THR A 88 -8.64 -2.74 10.84
N VAL A 89 -9.44 -3.42 11.68
CA VAL A 89 -9.96 -4.76 11.39
C VAL A 89 -10.88 -4.74 10.17
N ARG A 90 -11.81 -3.77 10.10
CA ARG A 90 -12.70 -3.59 8.95
C ARG A 90 -11.92 -3.35 7.66
N LYS A 91 -10.86 -2.53 7.72
CA LYS A 91 -9.97 -2.24 6.58
C LYS A 91 -9.24 -3.49 6.10
N LEU A 92 -8.67 -4.27 7.02
CA LEU A 92 -8.04 -5.56 6.68
C LEU A 92 -9.01 -6.54 6.04
N GLN A 93 -10.24 -6.64 6.55
CA GLN A 93 -11.28 -7.50 5.97
C GLN A 93 -11.70 -7.08 4.56
N ALA A 94 -11.66 -5.78 4.24
CA ALA A 94 -12.02 -5.27 2.92
C ALA A 94 -10.84 -5.20 1.93
N LEU A 95 -9.62 -5.43 2.39
CA LEU A 95 -8.38 -5.18 1.64
C LEU A 95 -8.30 -5.97 0.32
N HIS A 96 -8.92 -7.15 0.28
CA HIS A 96 -8.99 -7.99 -0.92
C HIS A 96 -9.71 -7.33 -2.10
N MET A 97 -10.60 -6.36 -1.86
CA MET A 97 -11.31 -5.61 -2.90
C MET A 97 -10.56 -4.36 -3.37
N TYR A 98 -9.58 -3.89 -2.58
CA TYR A 98 -8.87 -2.64 -2.81
C TYR A 98 -7.38 -2.89 -3.07
N ASP A 99 -6.52 -2.62 -2.09
CA ASP A 99 -5.07 -2.57 -2.22
C ASP A 99 -4.46 -3.91 -2.61
N CYS A 100 -5.01 -5.04 -2.11
CA CYS A 100 -4.55 -6.37 -2.54
C CYS A 100 -4.90 -6.66 -4.00
N ALA A 101 -6.11 -6.29 -4.45
CA ALA A 101 -6.52 -6.48 -5.85
C ALA A 101 -5.64 -5.63 -6.78
N ARG A 102 -5.42 -4.36 -6.44
CA ARG A 102 -4.50 -3.47 -7.16
C ARG A 102 -3.10 -4.06 -7.23
N ALA A 103 -2.48 -4.33 -6.08
CA ALA A 103 -1.09 -4.75 -6.01
C ALA A 103 -0.86 -6.08 -6.72
N ASN A 104 -1.80 -7.02 -6.59
CA ASN A 104 -1.70 -8.30 -7.29
C ASN A 104 -1.90 -8.14 -8.80
N LYS A 105 -3.00 -7.52 -9.23
CA LYS A 105 -3.40 -7.50 -10.65
C LYS A 105 -2.53 -6.56 -11.49
N ALA A 106 -2.17 -5.39 -10.96
CA ALA A 106 -1.30 -4.45 -11.68
C ALA A 106 0.10 -5.06 -11.93
N MET A 107 0.62 -5.79 -10.95
CA MET A 107 1.94 -6.43 -11.06
C MET A 107 1.87 -7.67 -11.96
N SER A 108 0.83 -8.50 -11.78
CA SER A 108 0.59 -9.71 -12.57
C SER A 108 0.32 -9.42 -14.05
N ALA A 109 -0.18 -8.24 -14.40
CA ALA A 109 -0.37 -7.82 -15.79
C ALA A 109 0.90 -7.90 -16.64
N TRP A 110 2.08 -7.82 -16.02
CA TRP A 110 3.38 -7.98 -16.66
C TRP A 110 4.15 -9.21 -16.15
N GLY A 111 3.47 -10.15 -15.47
CA GLY A 111 4.08 -11.36 -14.95
C GLY A 111 5.16 -11.09 -13.89
N VAL A 112 4.87 -10.17 -12.96
CA VAL A 112 5.66 -9.86 -11.77
C VAL A 112 4.86 -10.22 -10.52
N GLU A 113 5.46 -11.02 -9.64
CA GLU A 113 4.87 -11.40 -8.34
C GLU A 113 5.10 -10.28 -7.31
N ALA A 114 4.04 -9.86 -6.63
CA ALA A 114 4.12 -8.92 -5.52
C ALA A 114 3.93 -9.65 -4.19
N ARG A 115 4.88 -9.49 -3.28
CA ARG A 115 4.81 -10.01 -1.90
C ARG A 115 4.60 -8.87 -0.92
N VAL A 116 3.76 -9.08 0.08
CA VAL A 116 3.27 -8.05 1.02
C VAL A 116 3.53 -8.47 2.47
N PRO A 117 4.75 -8.27 3.00
CA PRO A 117 5.14 -8.79 4.31
C PRO A 117 4.27 -8.30 5.48
N PHE A 118 3.68 -7.10 5.38
CA PHE A 118 2.76 -6.56 6.40
C PHE A 118 1.45 -7.34 6.53
N LEU A 119 1.13 -8.19 5.55
CA LEU A 119 -0.04 -9.07 5.56
C LEU A 119 0.32 -10.53 5.81
N ASP A 120 1.58 -10.81 6.20
CA ASP A 120 1.94 -12.14 6.68
C ASP A 120 1.09 -12.51 7.91
N LYS A 121 0.62 -13.76 7.96
CA LYS A 121 -0.29 -14.21 9.02
C LYS A 121 0.34 -14.07 10.42
N LYS A 122 1.61 -14.46 10.58
CA LYS A 122 2.29 -14.39 11.89
C LYS A 122 2.58 -12.94 12.26
N PHE A 123 2.91 -12.10 11.28
CA PHE A 123 3.04 -10.67 11.51
C PHE A 123 1.72 -10.05 11.97
N LEU A 124 0.60 -10.37 11.31
CA LEU A 124 -0.72 -9.89 11.68
C LEU A 124 -1.13 -10.35 13.08
N ASP A 125 -0.86 -11.60 13.45
CA ASP A 125 -1.15 -12.12 14.80
C ASP A 125 -0.45 -11.27 15.88
N VAL A 126 0.78 -10.82 15.65
CA VAL A 126 1.48 -9.93 16.58
C VAL A 126 0.95 -8.50 16.48
N ALA A 127 0.93 -7.94 15.27
CA ALA A 127 0.64 -6.54 15.03
C ALA A 127 -0.82 -6.16 15.38
N MET A 128 -1.76 -7.10 15.32
CA MET A 128 -3.14 -6.89 15.73
C MET A 128 -3.40 -7.14 17.21
N CYS A 129 -2.47 -7.79 17.92
CA CYS A 129 -2.54 -8.00 19.37
C CYS A 129 -1.84 -6.93 20.20
N ILE A 130 -1.07 -6.02 19.60
CA ILE A 130 -0.55 -4.85 20.33
C ILE A 130 -1.70 -3.96 20.80
N ASN A 131 -1.52 -3.27 21.92
CA ASN A 131 -2.55 -2.38 22.46
C ASN A 131 -2.90 -1.30 21.43
N PRO A 132 -4.17 -1.18 20.98
CA PRO A 132 -4.55 -0.18 19.98
C PRO A 132 -4.30 1.26 20.44
N GLN A 133 -4.17 1.49 21.76
CA GLN A 133 -3.78 2.78 22.31
C GLN A 133 -2.38 3.23 21.84
N ASP A 134 -1.47 2.29 21.57
CA ASP A 134 -0.13 2.58 21.04
C ASP A 134 -0.15 2.90 19.53
N LYS A 135 -1.22 2.49 18.84
CA LYS A 135 -1.49 2.84 17.43
C LYS A 135 -2.16 4.20 17.29
N MET A 136 -2.77 4.74 18.35
CA MET A 136 -3.40 6.06 18.31
C MET A 136 -2.38 7.13 17.95
N CYS A 137 -2.69 7.94 16.95
CA CYS A 137 -1.87 9.10 16.60
C CYS A 137 -1.86 10.09 17.78
N GLY A 138 -0.72 10.21 18.48
CA GLY A 138 -0.60 11.13 19.60
C GLY A 138 -0.82 12.60 19.21
N GLN A 139 -1.20 13.45 20.16
CA GLN A 139 -1.26 14.90 19.93
C GLN A 139 0.10 15.44 19.48
N ARG A 140 0.06 16.40 18.54
CA ARG A 140 1.23 17.05 17.95
C ARG A 140 2.18 17.58 19.04
N GLN A 141 3.38 17.00 19.16
CA GLN A 141 4.54 17.71 19.71
C GLN A 141 5.32 18.28 18.51
N ASN A 142 5.44 19.61 18.43
CA ASN A 142 6.24 20.32 17.42
C ASN A 142 5.79 20.14 15.95
N GLY A 143 4.49 20.20 15.67
CA GLY A 143 3.96 20.37 14.30
C GLY A 143 4.10 19.17 13.36
N LYS A 144 4.73 18.07 13.78
CA LYS A 144 4.79 16.79 13.05
C LYS A 144 3.81 15.80 13.68
N ALA A 145 2.97 15.18 12.86
CA ALA A 145 2.16 14.05 13.28
C ALA A 145 3.08 12.97 13.87
N ARG A 146 2.78 12.46 15.07
CA ARG A 146 3.40 11.22 15.55
C ARG A 146 2.81 10.08 14.72
N THR A 147 3.56 9.58 13.74
CA THR A 147 3.34 8.23 13.20
C THR A 147 3.39 7.25 14.38
N ALA A 148 2.52 6.24 14.40
CA ALA A 148 2.53 5.21 15.44
C ALA A 148 3.97 4.70 15.64
N ARG A 149 4.47 4.75 16.88
CA ARG A 149 5.83 4.34 17.27
C ARG A 149 5.97 2.82 17.20
N VAL A 150 5.88 2.26 16.01
CA VAL A 150 6.07 0.82 15.78
C VAL A 150 7.33 0.53 14.94
N PHE A 151 7.99 1.56 14.41
CA PHE A 151 9.31 1.48 13.78
C PHE A 151 10.17 2.70 14.11
#